data_AF-A0A482ZTU6-F1
#
_entry.id   AF-A0A482ZTU6-F1
#
_cell.length_a   1.000
_cell.length_b   1.000
_cell.length_c   1.000
_cell.angle_alpha   90.00
_cell.angle_beta   90.00
_cell.angle_gamma   90.00
#
_symmetry.space_group_name_H-M   'P 1'
#
loop_
_entity.id
_entity.type
_entity.pdbx_description
1 polymer ?
#
loop_
_entity_poly.entity_id
_entity_poly.type
_entity_poly.pdbx_seq_one_letter_code
_entity_poly.pdbx_strand_id
1 'polypeptide(L)'
;MEFELNAALIKGAITSTMKTFLALDKPLEGITAMEKAVEDIPTWQYLQDWKWHARFAYQSLEKRGTGGGNFRFMYADFLDEASAFIPKIATLKLANEFRISAKKWQQFAGILKTIFIEGKPEKFTAATEKLQQIMQVEKELCQLVLKQL
;
A
#
# COMPACT_ATOMS: atom_id res chain seq x y z
N MET A 1 24.31 13.00 23.23
CA MET A 1 24.34 12.03 22.11
C MET A 1 23.79 12.78 20.91
N GLU A 2 24.66 13.23 20.00
CA GLU A 2 24.21 13.84 18.75
C GLU A 2 23.76 12.73 17.80
N PHE A 3 22.54 12.84 17.30
CA PHE A 3 21.99 11.94 16.30
C PHE A 3 22.33 12.50 14.92
N GLU A 4 23.22 11.81 14.19
CA GLU A 4 23.57 12.20 12.82
C GLU A 4 22.82 11.34 11.82
N LEU A 5 22.02 11.99 10.97
CA LEU A 5 21.33 11.34 9.86
C LEU A 5 22.34 11.10 8.72
N ASN A 6 22.57 9.83 8.36
CA ASN A 6 23.48 9.46 7.27
C ASN A 6 22.83 8.46 6.28
N ALA A 7 23.47 8.31 5.12
CA ALA A 7 22.97 7.46 4.03
C ALA A 7 22.82 5.98 4.44
N ALA A 8 23.71 5.45 5.29
CA ALA A 8 23.62 4.06 5.74
C ALA A 8 22.39 3.82 6.62
N LEU A 9 22.09 4.75 7.53
CA LEU A 9 20.90 4.69 8.37
C LEU A 9 19.61 4.77 7.54
N ILE A 10 19.55 5.72 6.60
CA ILE A 10 18.39 5.89 5.70
C ILE A 10 18.19 4.64 4.83
N LYS A 11 19.27 4.10 4.24
CA LYS A 11 19.23 2.86 3.46
C LYS A 11 18.74 1.69 4.31
N GLY A 12 19.20 1.59 5.55
CA GLY A 12 18.74 0.59 6.51
C GLY A 12 17.23 0.68 6.78
N ALA A 13 16.72 1.90 7.01
CA ALA A 13 15.29 2.14 7.22
C ALA A 13 14.44 1.77 5.99
N ILE A 14 14.88 2.15 4.78
CA ILE A 14 14.22 1.78 3.52
C ILE A 14 14.20 0.26 3.37
N THR A 15 15.35 -0.39 3.52
CA THR A 15 15.50 -1.85 3.39
C THR A 15 14.62 -2.59 4.38
N SER A 16 14.57 -2.12 5.64
CA SER A 16 13.70 -2.69 6.67
C SER A 16 12.22 -2.52 6.29
N THR A 17 11.83 -1.37 5.76
CA THR A 17 10.46 -1.12 5.31
C THR A 17 10.06 -2.07 4.19
N MET A 18 10.92 -2.30 3.19
CA MET A 18 10.64 -3.24 2.10
C MET A 18 10.45 -4.67 2.59
N LYS A 19 11.23 -5.11 3.59
CA LYS A 19 11.06 -6.42 4.23
C LYS A 19 9.71 -6.52 4.94
N THR A 20 9.30 -5.48 5.66
CA THR A 20 7.97 -5.41 6.29
C THR A 20 6.84 -5.34 5.27
N PHE A 21 7.03 -4.71 4.12
CA PHE A 21 6.03 -4.71 3.05
C PHE A 21 5.87 -6.11 2.44
N LEU A 22 6.95 -6.87 2.29
CA LEU A 22 6.87 -8.25 1.83
C LEU A 22 6.27 -9.18 2.90
N ALA A 23 6.70 -9.05 4.16
CA ALA A 23 6.18 -9.78 5.34
C ALA A 23 5.94 -11.29 5.12
N LEU A 24 6.82 -11.96 4.37
CA LEU A 24 6.60 -13.34 3.90
C LEU A 24 6.46 -14.37 5.03
N ASP A 25 6.97 -14.06 6.22
CA ASP A 25 6.90 -14.89 7.43
C ASP A 25 5.77 -14.48 8.39
N LYS A 26 5.03 -13.40 8.07
CA LYS A 26 4.01 -12.84 8.94
C LYS A 26 2.63 -12.82 8.27
N PRO A 27 1.72 -13.73 8.68
CA PRO A 27 0.48 -14.01 7.95
C PRO A 27 -0.57 -12.89 7.99
N LEU A 28 -0.35 -11.80 8.75
CA LEU A 28 -1.27 -10.68 8.93
C LEU A 28 -0.59 -9.32 8.68
N GLU A 29 0.59 -9.31 8.07
CA GLU A 29 1.30 -8.10 7.68
C GLU A 29 1.61 -8.09 6.17
N GLY A 30 1.87 -6.91 5.62
CA GLY A 30 2.38 -6.72 4.26
C GLY A 30 1.57 -7.43 3.16
N ILE A 31 2.29 -7.92 2.15
CA ILE A 31 1.73 -8.59 0.97
C ILE A 31 1.02 -9.89 1.33
N THR A 32 1.51 -10.66 2.32
CA THR A 32 0.84 -11.89 2.76
C THR A 32 -0.55 -11.60 3.34
N ALA A 33 -0.74 -10.49 4.06
CA ALA A 33 -2.08 -10.05 4.46
C ALA A 33 -2.96 -9.63 3.28
N MET A 34 -2.36 -9.01 2.25
CA MET A 34 -3.07 -8.63 1.04
C MET A 34 -3.54 -9.84 0.24
N GLU A 35 -2.75 -10.92 0.16
CA GLU A 35 -3.14 -12.19 -0.47
C GLU A 35 -4.42 -12.73 0.17
N LYS A 36 -4.47 -12.77 1.50
CA LYS A 36 -5.69 -13.16 2.24
C LYS A 36 -6.86 -12.21 1.99
N ALA A 37 -6.60 -10.90 1.96
CA ALA A 37 -7.65 -9.93 1.70
C ALA A 37 -8.24 -10.07 0.29
N VAL A 38 -7.43 -10.44 -0.70
CA VAL A 38 -7.89 -10.75 -2.07
C VAL A 38 -8.86 -11.93 -2.10
N GLU A 39 -8.64 -12.93 -1.25
CA GLU A 39 -9.53 -14.09 -1.12
C GLU A 39 -10.80 -13.77 -0.30
N ASP A 40 -10.66 -12.93 0.74
CA ASP A 40 -11.71 -12.64 1.71
C ASP A 40 -12.72 -11.58 1.23
N ILE A 41 -12.25 -10.47 0.66
CA ILE A 41 -13.11 -9.34 0.25
C ILE A 41 -14.30 -9.72 -0.66
N PRO A 42 -14.17 -10.63 -1.66
CA PRO A 42 -15.30 -11.04 -2.48
C PRO A 42 -16.42 -11.69 -1.67
N THR A 43 -16.09 -12.35 -0.56
CA THR A 43 -17.06 -13.02 0.31
C THR A 43 -17.89 -12.04 1.12
N TRP A 44 -17.42 -10.80 1.30
CA TRP A 44 -18.11 -9.78 2.08
C TRP A 44 -19.49 -9.44 1.53
N GLN A 45 -19.74 -9.68 0.23
CA GLN A 45 -21.06 -9.47 -0.38
C GLN A 45 -22.17 -10.34 0.25
N TYR A 46 -21.80 -11.45 0.89
CA TYR A 46 -22.73 -12.39 1.52
C TYR A 46 -22.94 -12.14 3.02
N LEU A 47 -22.19 -11.20 3.62
CA LEU A 47 -22.32 -10.85 5.03
C LEU A 47 -23.57 -10.01 5.29
N GLN A 48 -24.24 -10.22 6.43
CA GLN A 48 -25.42 -9.42 6.79
C GLN A 48 -25.08 -7.93 6.94
N ASP A 49 -23.86 -7.61 7.35
CA ASP A 49 -23.33 -6.28 7.60
C ASP A 49 -22.29 -5.84 6.56
N TRP A 50 -22.39 -6.34 5.32
CA TRP A 50 -21.50 -5.99 4.19
C TRP A 50 -21.31 -4.47 4.03
N LYS A 51 -22.36 -3.69 4.32
CA LYS A 51 -22.36 -2.22 4.19
C LYS A 51 -21.44 -1.58 5.23
N TRP A 52 -21.36 -2.17 6.43
CA TRP A 52 -20.42 -1.74 7.46
C TRP A 52 -18.99 -2.03 7.04
N HIS A 53 -18.72 -3.22 6.49
CA HIS A 53 -17.41 -3.62 5.99
C HIS A 53 -16.90 -2.68 4.88
N ALA A 54 -17.71 -2.43 3.84
CA ALA A 54 -17.37 -1.49 2.77
C ALA A 54 -17.03 -0.09 3.31
N ARG A 55 -17.90 0.45 4.18
CA ARG A 55 -17.73 1.79 4.76
C ARG A 55 -16.48 1.87 5.62
N PHE A 56 -16.28 0.88 6.50
CA PHE A 56 -15.15 0.86 7.43
C PHE A 56 -13.83 0.78 6.68
N ALA A 57 -13.72 -0.12 5.69
CA ALA A 57 -12.54 -0.26 4.86
C ALA A 57 -12.23 1.03 4.09
N TYR A 58 -13.20 1.64 3.40
CA TYR A 58 -13.01 2.92 2.72
C TYR A 58 -12.54 4.02 3.69
N GLN A 59 -13.16 4.15 4.87
CA GLN A 59 -12.79 5.19 5.82
C GLN A 59 -11.38 4.97 6.38
N SER A 60 -11.00 3.73 6.65
CA SER A 60 -9.66 3.38 7.11
C SER A 60 -8.60 3.72 6.06
N LEU A 61 -8.89 3.45 4.78
CA LEU A 61 -7.97 3.74 3.68
C LEU A 61 -7.89 5.23 3.33
N GLU A 62 -9.03 5.93 3.28
CA GLU A 62 -9.09 7.30 2.75
C GLU A 62 -9.01 8.38 3.84
N LYS A 63 -9.80 8.24 4.90
CA LYS A 63 -9.90 9.25 5.97
C LYS A 63 -8.79 9.10 7.00
N ARG A 64 -8.33 7.87 7.24
CA ARG A 64 -7.25 7.57 8.20
C ARG A 64 -5.92 7.26 7.50
N GLY A 65 -5.96 6.75 6.27
CA GLY A 65 -4.78 6.47 5.45
C GLY A 65 -4.38 7.65 4.56
N THR A 66 -3.96 8.77 5.15
CA THR A 66 -3.28 9.90 4.45
C THR A 66 -3.81 10.20 3.03
N GLY A 67 -5.13 10.37 2.85
CA GLY A 67 -5.73 10.73 1.56
C GLY A 67 -6.00 9.58 0.58
N GLY A 68 -6.15 8.34 1.06
CA GLY A 68 -6.48 7.18 0.23
C GLY A 68 -5.26 6.42 -0.29
N GLY A 69 -4.06 6.93 -0.03
CA GLY A 69 -2.82 6.31 -0.47
C GLY A 69 -2.32 5.18 0.44
N ASN A 70 -3.04 4.84 1.51
CA ASN A 70 -2.61 3.86 2.51
C ASN A 70 -1.14 4.10 2.95
N PHE A 71 -0.82 5.35 3.29
CA PHE A 71 0.52 5.85 3.65
C PHE A 71 1.57 5.91 2.54
N ARG A 72 1.27 5.48 1.30
CA ARG A 72 2.25 5.50 0.20
C ARG A 72 2.59 6.91 -0.29
N PHE A 73 1.69 7.88 -0.17
CA PHE A 73 2.03 9.28 -0.45
C PHE A 73 3.08 9.80 0.51
N MET A 74 2.85 9.63 1.83
CA MET A 74 3.81 9.99 2.86
C MET A 74 5.15 9.28 2.66
N TYR A 75 5.12 7.99 2.32
CA TYR A 75 6.35 7.22 2.06
C TYR A 75 7.09 7.71 0.79
N ALA A 76 6.36 8.10 -0.26
CA ALA A 76 6.97 8.68 -1.44
C ALA A 76 7.63 10.03 -1.15
N ASP A 77 7.02 10.88 -0.32
CA ASP A 77 7.60 12.16 0.09
C ASP A 77 8.89 11.93 0.90
N PHE A 78 8.89 10.93 1.80
CA PHE A 78 10.11 10.47 2.47
C PHE A 78 11.21 10.03 1.48
N LEU A 79 10.86 9.30 0.41
CA LEU A 79 11.83 8.86 -0.59
C LEU A 79 12.40 10.04 -1.39
N ASP A 80 11.62 11.07 -1.68
CA ASP A 80 12.13 12.27 -2.34
C ASP A 80 13.16 12.98 -1.46
N GLU A 81 12.89 13.15 -0.17
CA GLU A 81 13.86 13.73 0.78
C GLU A 81 15.11 12.85 0.91
N ALA A 82 14.93 11.53 1.01
CA ALA A 82 16.02 10.56 1.10
C ALA A 82 16.91 10.56 -0.15
N SER A 83 16.39 10.99 -1.31
CA SER A 83 17.17 11.04 -2.56
C SER A 83 18.34 12.02 -2.51
N ALA A 84 18.29 13.03 -1.64
CA ALA A 84 19.40 13.94 -1.39
C ALA A 84 20.61 13.22 -0.76
N PHE A 85 20.36 12.16 0.02
CA PHE A 85 21.40 11.35 0.66
C PHE A 85 21.76 10.12 -0.17
N ILE A 86 20.80 9.59 -0.94
CA ILE A 86 20.96 8.38 -1.75
C ILE A 86 20.46 8.65 -3.17
N PRO A 87 21.31 9.19 -4.07
CA PRO A 87 20.91 9.57 -5.44
C PRO A 87 20.33 8.41 -6.27
N LYS A 88 20.66 7.17 -5.90
CA LYS A 88 20.11 5.96 -6.51
C LYS A 88 18.57 5.89 -6.40
N ILE A 89 17.98 6.46 -5.34
CA ILE A 89 16.51 6.54 -5.16
C ILE A 89 15.87 7.29 -6.33
N ALA A 90 16.43 8.45 -6.71
CA ALA A 90 15.96 9.23 -7.85
C ALA A 90 16.21 8.51 -9.19
N THR A 91 17.38 7.86 -9.33
CA THR A 91 17.71 7.06 -10.53
C THR A 91 16.70 5.93 -10.75
N LEU A 92 16.27 5.28 -9.67
CA LEU A 92 15.26 4.22 -9.69
C LEU A 92 13.82 4.76 -9.68
N LYS A 93 13.63 6.08 -9.60
CA LYS A 93 12.33 6.77 -9.55
C LYS A 93 11.41 6.26 -8.42
N LEU A 94 11.98 5.80 -7.30
CA LEU A 94 11.20 5.07 -6.28
C LEU A 94 10.03 5.89 -5.72
N ALA A 95 10.22 7.19 -5.46
CA ALA A 95 9.15 8.06 -5.00
C ALA A 95 7.97 8.13 -6.00
N ASN A 96 8.26 8.22 -7.30
CA ASN A 96 7.23 8.23 -8.34
C ASN A 96 6.47 6.90 -8.39
N GLU A 97 7.18 5.78 -8.29
CA GLU A 97 6.56 4.46 -8.26
C GLU A 97 5.64 4.27 -7.03
N PHE A 98 6.06 4.74 -5.85
CA PHE A 98 5.21 4.72 -4.66
C PHE A 98 4.00 5.66 -4.79
N ARG A 99 4.11 6.80 -5.48
CA ARG A 99 2.94 7.65 -5.81
C ARG A 99 1.98 6.97 -6.77
N ILE A 100 2.49 6.18 -7.73
CA ILE A 100 1.64 5.37 -8.60
C ILE A 100 0.91 4.30 -7.78
N SER A 101 1.59 3.63 -6.86
CA SER A 101 0.93 2.70 -5.92
C SER A 101 -0.14 3.42 -5.07
N ALA A 102 0.18 4.60 -4.51
CA ALA A 102 -0.75 5.39 -3.72
C ALA A 102 -2.03 5.75 -4.49
N LYS A 103 -1.92 6.11 -5.78
CA LYS A 103 -3.08 6.36 -6.64
C LYS A 103 -3.93 5.11 -6.85
N LYS A 104 -3.32 3.92 -6.96
CA LYS A 104 -4.07 2.65 -7.05
C LYS A 104 -4.80 2.34 -5.74
N TRP A 105 -4.17 2.56 -4.59
CA TRP A 105 -4.84 2.48 -3.28
C TRP A 105 -6.03 3.44 -3.19
N GLN A 106 -5.89 4.67 -3.69
CA GLN A 106 -6.97 5.64 -3.70
C GLN A 106 -8.14 5.18 -4.59
N GLN A 107 -7.85 4.59 -5.76
CA GLN A 107 -8.86 3.96 -6.62
C GLN A 107 -9.58 2.82 -5.90
N PHE A 108 -8.84 1.96 -5.20
CA PHE A 108 -9.42 0.86 -4.42
C PHE A 108 -10.36 1.37 -3.32
N ALA A 109 -9.93 2.38 -2.54
CA ALA A 109 -10.79 3.03 -1.55
C ALA A 109 -12.05 3.65 -2.20
N GLY A 110 -11.91 4.25 -3.38
CA GLY A 110 -13.02 4.78 -4.17
C GLY A 110 -14.03 3.70 -4.58
N ILE A 111 -13.57 2.52 -4.99
CA ILE A 111 -14.46 1.38 -5.31
C ILE A 111 -15.28 0.97 -4.08
N LEU A 112 -14.63 0.84 -2.92
CA LEU A 112 -15.31 0.49 -1.65
C LEU A 112 -16.32 1.56 -1.22
N LYS A 113 -15.98 2.84 -1.41
CA LYS A 113 -16.91 3.95 -1.18
C LYS A 113 -18.13 3.86 -2.09
N THR A 114 -17.94 3.55 -3.37
CA THR A 114 -19.02 3.36 -4.33
C THR A 114 -19.92 2.17 -3.97
N ILE A 115 -19.33 1.02 -3.58
CA ILE A 115 -20.09 -0.14 -3.06
C ILE A 115 -20.99 0.27 -1.91
N PHE A 116 -20.43 1.02 -0.94
CA PHE A 116 -21.17 1.51 0.22
C PHE A 116 -22.31 2.48 -0.15
N ILE A 117 -22.04 3.48 -1.00
CA ILE A 117 -22.99 4.54 -1.34
C ILE A 117 -24.09 4.02 -2.27
N GLU A 118 -23.72 3.32 -3.35
CA GLU A 118 -24.68 2.80 -4.33
C GLU A 118 -25.40 1.54 -3.86
N GLY A 119 -24.90 0.90 -2.81
CA GLY A 119 -25.46 -0.32 -2.25
C GLY A 119 -25.35 -1.54 -3.17
N LYS A 120 -24.15 -1.77 -3.71
CA LYS A 120 -23.86 -2.78 -4.72
C LYS A 120 -22.84 -3.82 -4.22
N PRO A 121 -23.24 -4.76 -3.34
CA PRO A 121 -22.31 -5.73 -2.75
C PRO A 121 -21.66 -6.65 -3.80
N GLU A 122 -22.31 -6.90 -4.94
CA GLU A 122 -21.76 -7.70 -6.05
C GLU A 122 -20.47 -7.12 -6.64
N LYS A 123 -20.20 -5.82 -6.44
CA LYS A 123 -18.98 -5.15 -6.91
C LYS A 123 -17.75 -5.43 -6.02
N PHE A 124 -17.88 -6.13 -4.89
CA PHE A 124 -16.72 -6.54 -4.09
C PHE A 124 -15.73 -7.42 -4.88
N THR A 125 -16.24 -8.27 -5.79
CA THR A 125 -15.39 -9.07 -6.69
C THR A 125 -14.55 -8.20 -7.61
N ALA A 126 -15.09 -7.10 -8.14
CA ALA A 126 -14.31 -6.18 -8.97
C ALA A 126 -13.29 -5.36 -8.16
N ALA A 127 -13.50 -5.20 -6.85
CA ALA A 127 -12.56 -4.50 -5.97
C ALA A 127 -11.24 -5.28 -5.80
N THR A 128 -11.27 -6.62 -5.85
CA THR A 128 -10.08 -7.45 -5.65
C THR A 128 -9.11 -7.41 -6.81
N GLU A 129 -9.57 -7.23 -8.05
CA GLU A 129 -8.70 -6.99 -9.20
C GLU A 129 -7.77 -5.78 -8.97
N LYS A 130 -8.31 -4.72 -8.35
CA LYS A 130 -7.52 -3.54 -8.01
C LYS A 130 -6.49 -3.86 -6.92
N LEU A 131 -6.87 -4.63 -5.90
CA LEU A 131 -5.98 -5.03 -4.83
C LEU A 131 -4.84 -5.94 -5.32
N GLN A 132 -5.13 -6.87 -6.24
CA GLN A 132 -4.13 -7.71 -6.90
C GLN A 132 -3.12 -6.88 -7.70
N GLN A 133 -3.59 -5.87 -8.46
CA GLN A 133 -2.70 -4.96 -9.18
C GLN A 133 -1.77 -4.18 -8.24
N ILE A 134 -2.28 -3.72 -7.09
CA ILE A 134 -1.47 -3.04 -6.07
C ILE A 134 -0.41 -4.00 -5.53
N MET A 135 -0.82 -5.21 -5.16
CA MET A 135 0.06 -6.24 -4.60
C MET A 135 1.22 -6.57 -5.55
N GLN A 136 0.94 -6.74 -6.84
CA GLN A 136 1.97 -7.03 -7.83
C GLN A 136 2.99 -5.89 -7.95
N VAL A 137 2.51 -4.64 -8.08
CA VAL A 137 3.37 -3.45 -8.16
C VAL A 137 4.24 -3.33 -6.91
N GLU A 138 3.67 -3.45 -5.73
CA GLU A 138 4.42 -3.30 -4.48
C GLU A 138 5.43 -4.44 -4.29
N LYS A 139 5.11 -5.66 -4.70
CA LYS A 139 6.03 -6.80 -4.64
C LYS A 139 7.25 -6.57 -5.53
N GLU A 140 7.04 -6.15 -6.77
CA GLU A 140 8.11 -5.83 -7.71
C GLU A 140 8.99 -4.68 -7.21
N LEU A 141 8.38 -3.62 -6.68
CA LEU A 141 9.11 -2.48 -6.09
C LEU A 141 9.96 -2.90 -4.89
N CYS A 142 9.41 -3.69 -3.98
CA CYS A 142 10.16 -4.17 -2.81
C CYS A 142 11.37 -5.01 -3.25
N GLN A 143 11.19 -5.92 -4.20
CA GLN A 143 12.26 -6.76 -4.73
C GLN A 143 13.32 -5.93 -5.47
N LEU A 144 12.90 -4.93 -6.24
CA LEU A 144 13.80 -3.99 -6.91
C LEU A 144 14.69 -3.26 -5.90
N VAL A 145 14.08 -2.69 -4.85
CA VAL A 145 14.80 -1.93 -3.82
C VAL A 145 15.78 -2.84 -3.07
N LEU A 146 15.35 -4.02 -2.64
CA LEU A 146 16.22 -4.96 -1.91
C LEU A 146 17.41 -5.45 -2.74
N LYS A 147 17.30 -5.44 -4.07
CA LYS A 147 18.37 -5.85 -4.98
C LYS A 147 19.32 -4.70 -5.34
N GLN A 148 18.79 -3.48 -5.48
CA GLN A 148 19.52 -2.38 -6.13
C GLN A 148 19.85 -1.19 -5.23
N LEU A 149 19.21 -1.08 -4.04
CA LEU A 149 19.46 0.01 -3.11
C LEU A 149 20.47 -0.39 -2.04
#